data_AF-A0A1Z9E3C1-F1
#
_entry.id   AF-A0A1Z9E3C1-F1
#
_cell.length_a   1.000
_cell.length_b   1.000
_cell.length_c   1.000
_cell.angle_alpha   90.00
_cell.angle_beta   90.00
_cell.angle_gamma   90.00
#
_symmetry.space_group_name_H-M   'P 1'
#
loop_
_entity.id
_entity.type
_entity.pdbx_description
1 polymer ?
#
loop_
_entity_poly.entity_id
_entity_poly.type
_entity_poly.pdbx_seq_one_letter_code
_entity_poly.pdbx_strand_id
1 'polypeptide(L)' 'MKLLTLDDYKKAGDTFWEKYWYVAKELGGDCKTEDILKVMESLGAVALKLRLEEDKTSPFGFKKEKEEDED' A
#
# COMPACT_ATOMS: atom_id res chain seq x y z
N MET A 1 -23.94 -3.63 -13.13
CA MET A 1 -22.63 -3.03 -12.78
C MET A 1 -22.78 -1.51 -12.80
N LYS A 2 -22.13 -0.79 -11.89
CA LYS A 2 -22.10 0.68 -11.93
C LYS A 2 -21.06 1.13 -12.97
N LEU A 3 -21.33 2.22 -13.67
CA LEU A 3 -20.35 2.85 -14.57
C LEU A 3 -19.31 3.60 -13.73
N LEU A 4 -18.05 3.50 -14.13
CA LEU A 4 -16.95 4.24 -13.52
C LEU A 4 -16.83 5.61 -14.18
N THR A 5 -16.63 6.63 -13.36
CA THR A 5 -16.43 8.03 -13.77
C THR A 5 -14.96 8.39 -13.74
N LEU A 6 -14.59 9.51 -14.38
CA LEU A 6 -13.22 10.03 -14.32
C LEU A 6 -12.75 10.29 -12.88
N ASP A 7 -13.65 10.74 -12.00
CA ASP A 7 -13.29 11.02 -10.60
C ASP A 7 -13.01 9.74 -9.82
N ASP A 8 -13.63 8.61 -10.18
CA ASP A 8 -13.27 7.30 -9.63
C ASP A 8 -11.82 6.92 -10.00
N TYR A 9 -11.40 7.19 -11.24
CA TYR A 9 -10.02 6.95 -11.67
C TYR A 9 -9.01 7.86 -10.98
N LYS A 10 -9.32 9.16 -10.82
CA LYS A 10 -8.44 10.09 -10.10
C LYS A 10 -8.25 9.62 -8.66
N LYS A 11 -9.35 9.27 -7.97
CA LYS A 11 -9.33 8.80 -6.59
C LYS A 11 -8.54 7.50 -6.42
N ALA A 12 -8.64 6.57 -7.38
CA ALA A 12 -7.78 5.38 -7.38
C ALA A 12 -6.30 5.75 -7.61
N GLY A 13 -6.06 6.72 -8.50
CA GLY A 13 -4.75 7.27 -8.83
C GLY A 13 -3.97 7.80 -7.63
N ASP A 14 -4.66 8.42 -6.66
CA ASP A 14 -4.04 9.00 -5.45
C ASP A 14 -3.13 8.03 -4.70
N THR A 15 -3.44 6.73 -4.75
CA THR A 15 -2.63 5.68 -4.10
C THR A 15 -1.91 4.77 -5.08
N PHE A 16 -2.35 4.73 -6.34
CA PHE A 16 -1.77 3.86 -7.36
C PHE A 16 -0.46 4.43 -7.92
N TRP A 17 -0.44 5.71 -8.28
CA TRP A 17 0.65 6.29 -9.07
C TRP A 17 1.97 6.36 -8.32
N GLU A 18 1.96 6.66 -7.02
CA GLU A 18 3.18 6.68 -6.19
C GLU A 18 3.93 5.34 -6.23
N LYS A 19 3.20 4.21 -6.17
CA LYS A 19 3.77 2.86 -6.21
C LYS A 19 4.24 2.51 -7.62
N TYR A 20 3.47 2.88 -8.63
CA TYR A 20 3.84 2.69 -10.03
C TYR A 20 5.15 3.40 -10.35
N TRP A 21 5.27 4.69 -10.01
CA TRP A 21 6.46 5.48 -10.30
C TRP A 21 7.67 5.06 -9.47
N TYR A 22 7.47 4.60 -8.24
CA TYR A 22 8.53 3.96 -7.47
C TYR A 22 9.12 2.77 -8.23
N VAL A 23 8.29 1.81 -8.65
CA VAL A 23 8.76 0.63 -9.38
C VAL A 23 9.38 1.00 -10.73
N ALA A 24 8.78 1.92 -11.48
CA ALA A 24 9.30 2.39 -12.76
C ALA A 24 10.71 3.00 -12.61
N LYS A 25 10.92 3.79 -11.56
CA LYS A 25 12.21 4.40 -11.26
C LYS A 25 13.28 3.35 -10.91
N GLU A 26 12.92 2.35 -10.12
CA GLU A 26 13.84 1.26 -9.73
C GLU A 26 14.19 0.34 -10.91
N LEU A 27 13.28 0.13 -11.86
CA LEU A 27 13.53 -0.66 -13.07
C LEU A 27 14.37 0.07 -14.12
N GLY A 28 14.39 1.40 -14.10
CA GLY A 28 15.10 2.23 -15.07
C GLY A 28 14.24 2.67 -16.25
N GLY A 29 14.71 3.69 -16.97
CA GLY A 29 13.90 4.51 -17.89
C GLY A 29 13.42 3.85 -19.20
N ASP A 30 13.76 2.59 -19.47
CA ASP A 30 13.36 1.87 -20.70
C ASP A 30 12.43 0.67 -20.42
N CYS A 31 11.85 0.61 -19.21
CA CYS A 31 10.92 -0.46 -18.85
C CYS A 31 9.52 -0.21 -19.45
N LYS A 32 8.85 -1.30 -19.86
CA LYS A 32 7.47 -1.20 -20.34
C LYS A 32 6.49 -1.17 -19.17
N THR A 33 5.28 -0.70 -19.44
CA THR A 33 4.21 -0.69 -18.42
C THR A 33 3.93 -2.10 -17.87
N GLU A 34 3.99 -3.12 -18.72
CA GLU A 34 3.79 -4.52 -18.33
C GLU A 34 4.88 -5.01 -17.36
N ASP A 35 6.12 -4.59 -17.56
CA ASP A 35 7.24 -4.92 -16.67
C ASP A 35 7.01 -4.30 -15.28
N ILE A 36 6.61 -3.03 -15.25
CA ILE A 36 6.29 -2.31 -14.02
C ILE A 36 5.15 -2.99 -13.26
N LEU A 37 4.04 -3.30 -13.94
CA LEU A 37 2.87 -3.92 -13.32
C LEU A 37 3.19 -5.32 -12.76
N LYS A 38 3.99 -6.10 -13.47
CA LYS A 38 4.42 -7.44 -13.02
C LYS A 38 5.31 -7.37 -11.77
N VAL A 39 6.21 -6.40 -11.72
CA VAL A 39 7.04 -6.17 -10.54
C VAL A 39 6.22 -5.63 -9.38
N MET A 40 5.26 -4.73 -9.62
CA MET A 40 4.32 -4.25 -8.61
C MET A 40 3.53 -5.39 -7.95
N GLU A 41 3.07 -6.39 -8.72
CA GLU A 41 2.37 -7.57 -8.18
C GLU A 41 3.26 -8.35 -7.21
N SER A 42 4.50 -8.66 -7.64
CA SER A 42 5.45 -9.43 -6.84
C SER A 42 5.90 -8.66 -5.60
N LEU A 43 6.25 -7.38 -5.76
CA LEU A 43 6.68 -6.51 -4.67
C LEU A 43 5.53 -6.25 -3.68
N GLY A 44 4.31 -6.07 -4.17
CA GLY A 44 3.12 -5.91 -3.36
C GLY A 44 2.85 -7.11 -2.46
N ALA A 45 3.02 -8.33 -2.98
CA ALA A 45 2.89 -9.55 -2.18
C ALA A 45 3.94 -9.65 -1.06
N VAL A 46 5.19 -9.27 -1.34
CA VAL A 46 6.26 -9.23 -0.33
C VAL A 46 6.00 -8.15 0.72
N ALA A 47 5.63 -6.94 0.29
CA ALA A 47 5.31 -5.84 1.19
C ALA A 47 4.14 -6.18 2.12
N LEU A 48 3.10 -6.84 1.59
CA LEU A 48 1.98 -7.32 2.41
C LEU A 48 2.44 -8.35 3.45
N LYS A 49 3.29 -9.31 3.05
CA LYS A 49 3.83 -10.31 3.97
C LYS A 49 4.62 -9.65 5.11
N LEU A 50 5.52 -8.72 4.78
CA LEU A 50 6.30 -7.97 5.77
C LEU A 50 5.39 -7.19 6.73
N ARG A 51 4.37 -6.51 6.21
CA ARG A 51 3.41 -5.77 7.03
C ARG A 51 2.66 -6.68 8.00
N LEU A 52 2.22 -7.85 7.55
CA LEU A 52 1.55 -8.83 8.39
C LEU A 52 2.49 -9.48 9.43
N GLU A 53 3.79 -9.57 9.15
CA GLU A 53 4.79 -10.05 10.11
C GLU A 53 5.10 -8.98 11.18
N GLU A 54 5.18 -7.70 10.80
CA GLU A 54 5.27 -6.56 11.73
C GLU A 54 4.04 -6.49 12.64
N ASP A 55 2.83 -6.59 12.07
CA ASP A 55 1.57 -6.55 12.84
C ASP A 55 1.41 -7.77 13.78
N LYS A 56 2.09 -8.90 13.52
CA LYS A 56 2.15 -10.06 14.43
C LYS A 56 3.14 -9.89 15.59
N THR A 57 4.16 -9.05 15.42
CA THR A 57 5.14 -8.75 16.48
C THR A 57 4.72 -7.56 17.34
N SER A 58 3.78 -6.74 16.87
CA SER A 58 3.03 -5.78 17.70
C SER A 58 1.98 -6.52 18.54
N PRO A 59 1.91 -6.31 19.88
CA PRO A 59 0.93 -7.00 20.71
C PRO A 59 -0.48 -6.55 20.32
N PHE A 60 -1.14 -7.39 19.54
CA PHE A 60 -2.57 -7.36 19.26
C PHE A 60 -3.31 -7.32 20.61
N GLY A 61 -3.74 -6.14 21.07
CA GLY A 61 -4.53 -6.03 22.32
C GLY A 61 -4.34 -4.80 23.23
N PHE A 62 -3.42 -3.87 22.98
CA PHE A 62 -3.35 -2.67 23.85
C PHE A 62 -4.39 -1.60 23.46
N LYS A 63 -5.58 -1.69 24.05
CA LYS A 63 -6.40 -0.49 24.32
C LYS A 63 -5.67 0.30 25.41
N LYS A 64 -5.10 1.46 25.07
CA LYS A 64 -4.59 2.40 26.07
C LYS A 64 -5.76 3.27 26.54
N GLU A 65 -6.60 2.71 27.41
CA GLU A 65 -7.45 3.55 28.26
C GLU A 65 -6.52 4.15 29.32
N LYS A 66 -6.17 5.43 29.12
CA LYS A 66 -5.73 6.27 30.22
C LYS A 66 -7.01 6.76 30.88
N GLU A 67 -7.45 6.09 31.93
CA GLU A 67 -8.22 6.77 32.96
C GLU A 67 -7.20 7.33 33.95
N GLU A 68 -7.13 8.65 33.97
CA GLU A 68 -6.69 9.42 35.12
C GLU A 68 -7.66 9.09 36.26
N ASP A 69 -7.14 8.54 37.36
CA ASP A 69 -7.71 8.80 38.67
C ASP A 69 -6.54 9.18 39.58
N GLU A 70 -6.41 10.49 39.75
CA GLU A 70 -5.87 11.10 40.96
C GLU A 70 -6.87 10.85 42.11
N ASP A 71 -6.30 10.65 43.31
CA ASP A 71 -6.91 10.40 44.64
C ASP A 71 -7.22 8.95 45.07
#